data_AF-A0A4U2E4M4-F1
#
_entry.id   AF-A0A4U2E4M4-F1
#
_cell.length_a   1.000
_cell.length_b   1.000
_cell.length_c   1.000
_cell.angle_alpha   90.00
_cell.angle_beta   90.00
_cell.angle_gamma   90.00
#
_symmetry.space_group_name_H-M   'P 1'
#
loop_
_entity.id
_entity.type
_entity.pdbx_description
1 polymer ?
#
loop_
_entity_poly.entity_id
_entity_poly.type
_entity_poly.pdbx_seq_one_letter_code
_entity_poly.pdbx_strand_id
1 'polypeptide(L)'
;MSTTRGGQITFHNIRMWWQVNVTTIKYVNVIAGLLGLITTYIITSANTLTGTYYYTLFWLFNKLGFSENRNVVVEWEGQRYSSTLGQQIHNPTLAQSHQEFLQALFIGMLVYLITSTLFFVLINNWFRKKGQEQSEDNHIRGFRLAEPQDVTAELKKKKKMSPFALDGHKLFVSQFEVKHLLIDGTTGAGKSVAIRKLLRWIRARGDKAIIYDKGCDFVSKFYDPHKDVILNPFDERCAAWDIWSDAKDAPEFESLAAALIPQHGEGDPFWVDSARTIFSATAYQMMLDDKHECSVENLLHLILMSELSKLDEHLKGTEASSLVSKSIEKTAISIKSVLATYIKSLRYLHGLDEKDSQGNRKRARFSITDWVQDESQQGFLFLSSNARQHTALRPLISMWLAIASNAILGMEPDE
;
A
#
# COMPACT_ATOMS: atom_id res chain seq x y z
N MET A 1 -37.57 21.33 -13.28
CA MET A 1 -36.35 22.13 -13.04
C MET A 1 -35.09 21.54 -13.67
N SER A 2 -34.92 20.20 -13.74
CA SER A 2 -33.77 19.55 -14.40
C SER A 2 -33.68 19.82 -15.91
N THR A 3 -34.79 19.77 -16.63
CA THR A 3 -34.84 20.01 -18.10
C THR A 3 -34.40 21.43 -18.48
N THR A 4 -34.84 22.43 -17.72
CA THR A 4 -34.48 23.84 -17.96
C THR A 4 -33.01 24.10 -17.66
N ARG A 5 -32.47 23.51 -16.58
CA ARG A 5 -31.04 23.61 -16.23
C ARG A 5 -30.15 22.90 -17.24
N GLY A 6 -30.55 21.71 -17.70
CA GLY A 6 -29.85 20.98 -18.76
C GLY A 6 -29.86 21.75 -20.09
N GLY A 7 -31.00 22.32 -20.48
CA GLY A 7 -31.12 23.16 -21.66
C GLY A 7 -30.20 24.39 -21.61
N GLN A 8 -30.18 25.11 -20.50
CA GLN A 8 -29.31 26.29 -20.32
C GLN A 8 -27.82 25.96 -20.45
N ILE A 9 -27.36 24.86 -19.84
CA ILE A 9 -25.95 24.43 -19.92
C ILE A 9 -25.59 24.06 -21.36
N THR A 10 -26.45 23.30 -22.05
CA THR A 10 -26.20 22.90 -23.45
C THR A 10 -26.15 24.11 -24.39
N PHE A 11 -27.10 25.05 -24.29
CA PHE A 11 -27.09 26.27 -25.10
C PHE A 11 -25.88 27.16 -24.80
N HIS A 12 -25.48 27.25 -23.53
CA HIS A 12 -24.28 27.98 -23.12
C HIS A 12 -23.03 27.35 -23.74
N ASN A 13 -22.87 26.02 -23.66
CA ASN A 13 -21.73 25.31 -24.24
C ASN A 13 -21.66 25.45 -25.77
N ILE A 14 -22.80 25.38 -26.48
CA ILE A 14 -22.85 25.59 -27.93
C ILE A 14 -22.43 27.02 -28.29
N ARG A 15 -22.94 28.03 -27.56
CA ARG A 15 -22.58 29.43 -27.78
C ARG A 15 -21.10 29.68 -27.50
N MET A 16 -20.57 29.14 -26.40
CA MET A 16 -19.16 29.27 -26.04
C MET A 16 -18.25 28.58 -27.07
N TRP A 17 -18.63 27.39 -27.53
CA TRP A 17 -17.91 26.68 -28.59
C TRP A 17 -17.84 27.52 -29.88
N TRP A 18 -18.96 28.09 -30.29
CA TRP A 18 -19.02 28.95 -31.47
C TRP A 18 -18.15 30.21 -31.30
N GLN A 19 -18.26 30.89 -30.16
CA GLN A 19 -17.49 32.09 -29.86
C GLN A 19 -15.98 31.82 -29.87
N VAL A 20 -15.52 30.73 -29.24
CA VAL A 20 -14.11 30.37 -29.18
C VAL A 20 -13.57 30.04 -30.59
N ASN A 21 -14.30 29.27 -31.39
CA ASN A 21 -13.88 28.94 -32.75
C ASN A 21 -13.82 30.17 -33.66
N VAL A 22 -14.86 31.01 -33.68
CA VAL A 22 -14.88 32.24 -34.48
C VAL A 22 -13.75 33.18 -34.08
N THR A 23 -13.51 33.34 -32.78
CA THR A 23 -12.44 34.19 -32.25
C THR A 23 -11.06 33.65 -32.63
N THR A 24 -10.86 32.33 -32.51
CA THR A 24 -9.61 31.66 -32.88
C THR A 24 -9.32 31.83 -34.37
N ILE A 25 -10.30 31.54 -35.23
CA ILE A 25 -10.18 31.69 -36.69
C ILE A 25 -9.85 33.14 -37.05
N LYS A 26 -10.50 34.12 -36.42
CA LYS A 26 -10.24 35.55 -36.65
C LYS A 26 -8.77 35.90 -36.39
N TYR A 27 -8.23 35.56 -35.22
CA TYR A 27 -6.86 35.93 -34.86
C TYR A 27 -5.81 35.15 -35.66
N VAL A 28 -6.04 33.85 -35.90
CA VAL A 28 -5.15 33.03 -36.74
C VAL A 28 -5.06 33.61 -38.15
N ASN A 29 -6.18 34.00 -38.75
CA ASN A 29 -6.19 34.59 -40.08
C ASN A 29 -5.51 35.97 -40.15
N VAL A 30 -5.62 36.78 -39.09
CA VAL A 30 -4.90 38.07 -39.03
C VAL A 30 -3.39 37.84 -39.00
N ILE A 31 -2.91 36.94 -38.15
CA ILE A 31 -1.47 36.64 -38.01
C ILE A 31 -0.93 36.02 -39.30
N ALA A 32 -1.61 34.99 -39.82
CA ALA A 32 -1.22 34.33 -41.07
C ALA A 32 -1.26 35.29 -42.25
N GLY A 33 -2.25 36.20 -42.30
CA GLY A 33 -2.41 37.19 -43.36
C GLY A 33 -1.26 38.20 -43.37
N LEU A 34 -0.87 38.68 -42.19
CA LEU A 34 0.31 39.55 -42.05
C LEU A 34 1.58 38.84 -42.50
N LEU A 35 1.78 37.57 -42.12
CA LEU A 35 2.94 36.78 -42.56
C LEU A 35 2.96 36.57 -44.08
N GLY A 36 1.80 36.29 -44.68
CA GLY A 36 1.66 36.17 -46.13
C GLY A 36 2.01 37.49 -46.84
N LEU A 37 1.49 38.62 -46.36
CA LEU A 37 1.79 39.94 -46.92
C LEU A 37 3.26 40.33 -46.77
N ILE A 38 3.86 40.09 -45.60
CA ILE A 38 5.29 40.34 -45.35
C ILE A 38 6.14 39.48 -46.29
N THR A 39 5.76 38.22 -46.49
CA THR A 39 6.46 37.33 -47.43
C THR A 39 6.38 37.85 -48.86
N THR A 40 5.20 38.24 -49.32
CA THR A 40 5.03 38.85 -50.65
C THR A 40 5.86 40.11 -50.79
N TYR A 41 5.90 40.96 -49.76
CA TYR A 41 6.68 42.20 -49.76
C TYR A 41 8.20 41.94 -49.83
N ILE A 42 8.72 40.96 -49.06
CA ILE A 42 10.15 40.61 -49.06
C ILE A 42 10.58 40.02 -50.41
N ILE A 43 9.73 39.23 -51.06
CA ILE A 43 10.02 38.61 -52.36
C ILE A 43 9.92 39.64 -53.50
N THR A 44 9.03 40.63 -53.38
CA THR A 44 8.77 41.58 -54.46
C THR A 44 9.77 42.73 -54.46
N SER A 45 10.54 42.87 -55.55
CA SER A 45 11.44 44.02 -55.73
C SER A 45 10.69 45.31 -56.12
N ALA A 46 11.31 46.48 -55.88
CA ALA A 46 10.76 47.78 -56.28
C ALA A 46 10.53 47.90 -57.80
N ASN A 47 11.40 47.27 -58.58
CA ASN A 47 11.29 47.19 -60.04
C ASN A 47 10.10 46.30 -60.45
N THR A 48 9.91 45.16 -59.77
CA THR A 48 8.78 44.25 -60.01
C THR A 48 7.43 44.94 -59.72
N LEU A 49 7.34 45.76 -58.67
CA LEU A 49 6.14 46.57 -58.36
C LEU A 49 5.86 47.61 -59.45
N THR A 50 6.88 48.38 -59.82
CA THR A 50 6.79 49.41 -60.86
C THR A 50 6.41 48.81 -62.21
N GLY A 51 6.99 47.67 -62.56
CA GLY A 51 6.72 46.95 -63.81
C GLY A 51 5.32 46.35 -63.86
N THR A 52 4.87 45.78 -62.75
CA THR A 52 3.49 45.31 -62.59
C THR A 52 2.49 46.45 -62.70
N TYR A 53 2.78 47.61 -62.10
CA TYR A 53 1.93 48.80 -62.22
C TYR A 53 1.78 49.25 -63.68
N TYR A 54 2.88 49.42 -64.41
CA TYR A 54 2.81 49.82 -65.82
C TYR A 54 2.17 48.75 -66.70
N TYR A 55 2.48 47.47 -66.48
CA TYR A 55 1.86 46.37 -67.21
C TYR A 55 0.33 46.38 -67.04
N THR A 56 -0.15 46.47 -65.79
CA THR A 56 -1.59 46.50 -65.49
C THR A 56 -2.26 47.77 -66.01
N LEU A 57 -1.60 48.92 -65.93
CA LEU A 57 -2.10 50.19 -66.46
C LEU A 57 -2.24 50.18 -67.99
N PHE A 58 -1.24 49.65 -68.71
CA PHE A 58 -1.29 49.57 -70.17
C PHE A 58 -2.25 48.49 -70.66
N TRP A 59 -2.34 47.35 -69.96
CA TRP A 59 -3.39 46.36 -70.19
C TRP A 59 -4.78 46.98 -70.02
N LEU A 60 -4.99 47.81 -68.99
CA LEU A 60 -6.25 48.51 -68.76
C LEU A 60 -6.54 49.55 -69.86
N PHE A 61 -5.54 50.33 -70.29
CA PHE A 61 -5.71 51.29 -71.38
C PHE A 61 -6.05 50.62 -72.70
N ASN A 62 -5.45 49.47 -73.00
CA ASN A 62 -5.83 48.67 -74.16
C ASN A 62 -7.31 48.22 -74.06
N LYS A 63 -7.71 47.70 -72.90
CA LYS A 63 -9.09 47.27 -72.63
C LYS A 63 -10.12 48.39 -72.70
N LEU A 64 -9.74 49.61 -72.35
CA LEU A 64 -10.57 50.81 -72.42
C LEU A 64 -10.62 51.45 -73.83
N GLY A 65 -9.92 50.87 -74.81
CA GLY A 65 -10.00 51.28 -76.22
C GLY A 65 -9.10 52.47 -76.60
N PHE A 66 -8.04 52.75 -75.82
CA PHE A 66 -7.04 53.76 -76.21
C PHE A 66 -6.21 53.27 -77.41
N SER A 67 -5.91 54.16 -78.36
CA SER A 67 -5.13 53.82 -79.57
C SER A 67 -3.74 53.28 -79.24
N GLU A 68 -3.33 52.20 -79.89
CA GLU A 68 -2.00 51.60 -79.76
C GLU A 68 -0.85 52.55 -80.15
N ASN A 69 -1.13 53.57 -80.97
CA ASN A 69 -0.15 54.59 -81.38
C ASN A 69 0.01 55.74 -80.38
N ARG A 70 -0.74 55.73 -79.27
CA ARG A 70 -0.63 56.76 -78.23
C ARG A 70 0.73 56.66 -77.55
N ASN A 71 1.46 57.76 -77.49
CA ASN A 71 2.71 57.82 -76.73
C ASN A 71 2.43 57.71 -75.23
N VAL A 72 3.10 56.77 -74.59
CA VAL A 72 3.11 56.54 -73.15
C VAL A 72 4.53 56.68 -72.61
N VAL A 73 4.66 57.07 -71.34
CA VAL A 73 5.95 57.25 -70.69
C VAL A 73 6.05 56.27 -69.53
N VAL A 74 7.13 55.49 -69.50
CA VAL A 74 7.49 54.59 -68.42
C VAL A 74 8.71 55.17 -67.72
N GLU A 75 8.64 55.33 -66.40
CA GLU A 75 9.81 55.63 -65.59
C GLU A 75 10.36 54.32 -65.03
N TRP A 76 11.59 53.97 -65.41
CA TRP A 76 12.26 52.72 -65.01
C TRP A 76 13.67 53.03 -64.54
N GLU A 77 14.01 52.61 -63.32
CA GLU A 77 15.33 52.83 -62.71
C GLU A 77 15.81 54.30 -62.76
N GLY A 78 14.88 55.25 -62.62
CA GLY A 78 15.17 56.69 -62.64
C GLY A 78 15.33 57.31 -64.03
N GLN A 79 15.13 56.54 -65.11
CA GLN A 79 15.10 57.06 -66.48
C GLN A 79 13.71 56.99 -67.10
N ARG A 80 13.37 57.98 -67.94
CA ARG A 80 12.08 58.07 -68.62
C ARG A 80 12.19 57.56 -70.05
N TYR A 81 11.43 56.53 -70.35
CA TYR A 81 11.31 55.92 -71.66
C TYR A 81 9.97 56.31 -72.27
N SER A 82 9.97 56.96 -73.43
CA SER A 82 8.76 57.29 -74.19
C SER A 82 8.64 56.38 -75.40
N SER A 83 7.49 55.69 -75.52
CA SER A 83 7.20 54.77 -76.63
C SER A 83 5.70 54.67 -76.87
N THR A 84 5.27 53.93 -77.88
CA THR A 84 3.84 53.73 -78.15
C THR A 84 3.21 52.71 -77.18
N LEU A 85 1.89 52.84 -76.96
CA LEU A 85 1.11 51.93 -76.11
C LEU A 85 1.21 50.47 -76.61
N GLY A 86 1.13 50.24 -77.92
CA GLY A 86 1.27 48.91 -78.52
C GLY A 86 2.63 48.25 -78.24
N GLN A 87 3.72 49.04 -78.27
CA GLN A 87 5.06 48.56 -77.94
C GLN A 87 5.21 48.18 -76.46
N GLN A 88 4.56 48.93 -75.55
CA GLN A 88 4.63 48.64 -74.11
C GLN A 88 3.74 47.46 -73.68
N ILE A 89 2.61 47.23 -74.36
CA ILE A 89 1.75 46.06 -74.10
C ILE A 89 2.50 44.75 -74.39
N HIS A 90 3.34 44.73 -75.42
CA HIS A 90 4.15 43.57 -75.78
C HIS A 90 5.56 43.59 -75.19
N ASN A 91 5.83 44.46 -74.21
CA ASN A 91 7.15 44.57 -73.60
C ASN A 91 7.42 43.34 -72.70
N PRO A 92 8.41 42.50 -73.03
CA PRO A 92 8.69 41.27 -72.27
C PRO A 92 9.12 41.56 -70.82
N THR A 93 9.79 42.68 -70.56
CA THR A 93 10.25 43.06 -69.21
C THR A 93 9.10 43.41 -68.27
N LEU A 94 8.09 44.13 -68.79
CA LEU A 94 6.88 44.45 -68.02
C LEU A 94 6.02 43.21 -67.78
N ALA A 95 5.90 42.34 -68.79
CA ALA A 95 5.21 41.06 -68.67
C ALA A 95 5.89 40.13 -67.66
N GLN A 96 7.22 40.04 -67.67
CA GLN A 96 8.00 39.26 -66.72
C GLN A 96 7.84 39.81 -65.28
N SER A 97 7.92 41.13 -65.11
CA SER A 97 7.69 41.77 -63.80
C SER A 97 6.30 41.44 -63.23
N HIS A 98 5.27 41.41 -64.08
CA HIS A 98 3.93 41.00 -63.68
C HIS A 98 3.84 39.52 -63.28
N GLN A 99 4.51 38.63 -64.01
CA GLN A 99 4.57 37.20 -63.66
C GLN A 99 5.32 36.96 -62.36
N GLU A 100 6.45 37.64 -62.13
CA GLU A 100 7.21 37.57 -60.87
C GLU A 100 6.36 38.06 -59.69
N PHE A 101 5.58 39.13 -59.87
CA PHE A 101 4.64 39.59 -58.85
C PHE A 101 3.54 38.56 -58.55
N LEU A 102 2.95 37.93 -59.57
CA LEU A 102 1.95 36.88 -59.39
C LEU A 102 2.54 35.66 -58.67
N GLN A 103 3.78 35.28 -58.98
CA GLN A 103 4.49 34.21 -58.27
C GLN A 103 4.74 34.58 -56.80
N ALA A 104 5.20 35.80 -56.52
CA ALA A 104 5.37 36.28 -55.14
C ALA A 104 4.05 36.27 -54.35
N LEU A 105 2.96 36.68 -54.98
CA LEU A 105 1.61 36.64 -54.40
C LEU A 105 1.13 35.21 -54.15
N PHE A 106 1.39 34.29 -55.08
CA PHE A 106 1.07 32.87 -54.90
C PHE A 106 1.87 32.24 -53.74
N ILE A 107 3.16 32.54 -53.63
CA ILE A 107 4.00 32.11 -52.50
C ILE A 107 3.46 32.69 -51.19
N GLY A 108 3.12 33.97 -51.15
CA GLY A 108 2.48 34.58 -49.97
C GLY A 108 1.15 33.94 -49.59
N MET A 109 0.34 33.54 -50.56
CA MET A 109 -0.92 32.82 -50.34
C MET A 109 -0.68 31.39 -49.79
N LEU A 110 0.34 30.69 -50.28
CA LEU A 110 0.72 29.37 -49.74
C LEU A 110 1.23 29.49 -48.30
N VAL A 111 2.05 30.50 -48.00
CA VAL A 111 2.52 30.76 -46.63
C VAL A 111 1.34 31.08 -45.72
N TYR A 112 0.38 31.90 -46.17
CA TYR A 112 -0.86 32.16 -45.43
C TYR A 112 -1.63 30.86 -45.12
N LEU A 113 -1.84 29.99 -46.12
CA LEU A 113 -2.62 28.76 -45.96
C LEU A 113 -1.94 27.78 -44.99
N ILE A 114 -0.62 27.59 -45.15
CA ILE A 114 0.18 26.68 -44.30
C ILE A 114 0.21 27.21 -42.86
N THR A 115 0.53 28.49 -42.66
CA THR A 115 0.63 29.08 -41.32
C THR A 115 -0.73 29.13 -40.62
N SER A 116 -1.81 29.45 -41.34
CA SER A 116 -3.17 29.45 -40.81
C SER A 116 -3.59 28.06 -40.32
N THR A 117 -3.36 27.02 -41.13
CA THR A 117 -3.67 25.64 -40.73
C THR A 117 -2.82 25.18 -39.56
N LEU A 118 -1.51 25.48 -39.56
CA LEU A 118 -0.61 25.12 -38.48
C LEU A 118 -1.02 25.75 -37.15
N PHE A 119 -1.24 27.08 -37.12
CA PHE A 119 -1.65 27.78 -35.91
C PHE A 119 -3.02 27.30 -35.41
N PHE A 120 -3.96 27.05 -36.31
CA PHE A 120 -5.28 26.52 -35.94
C PHE A 120 -5.19 25.14 -35.27
N VAL A 121 -4.36 24.23 -35.80
CA VAL A 121 -4.15 22.90 -35.21
C VAL A 121 -3.46 23.01 -33.85
N LEU A 122 -2.41 23.83 -33.73
CA LEU A 122 -1.68 24.01 -32.47
C LEU A 122 -2.55 24.58 -31.36
N ILE A 123 -3.34 25.62 -31.65
CA ILE A 123 -4.24 26.24 -30.68
C ILE A 123 -5.34 25.27 -30.25
N ASN A 124 -5.95 24.53 -31.18
CA ASN A 124 -6.97 23.53 -30.84
C ASN A 124 -6.40 22.37 -30.01
N ASN A 125 -5.20 21.89 -30.32
CA ASN A 125 -4.54 20.86 -29.51
C ASN A 125 -4.22 21.38 -28.10
N TRP A 126 -3.79 22.64 -27.97
CA TRP A 126 -3.56 23.27 -26.68
C TRP A 126 -4.86 23.42 -25.88
N PHE A 127 -5.95 23.89 -26.49
CA PHE A 127 -7.27 23.96 -25.84
C PHE A 127 -7.77 22.58 -25.43
N ARG A 128 -7.57 21.55 -26.26
CA ARG A 128 -7.96 20.17 -25.92
C ARG A 128 -7.21 19.66 -24.70
N LYS A 129 -5.89 19.85 -24.65
CA LYS A 129 -5.06 19.43 -23.51
C LYS A 129 -5.46 20.16 -22.23
N LYS A 130 -5.60 21.48 -22.30
CA LYS A 130 -6.00 22.30 -21.15
C LYS A 130 -7.43 21.99 -20.69
N GLY A 131 -8.33 21.68 -21.63
CA GLY A 131 -9.69 21.24 -21.34
C GLY A 131 -9.70 19.90 -20.61
N GLN A 132 -8.87 18.95 -21.02
CA GLN A 132 -8.72 17.66 -20.32
C GLN A 132 -8.22 17.86 -18.89
N GLU A 133 -7.13 18.60 -18.69
CA GLU A 133 -6.57 18.91 -17.37
C GLU A 133 -7.59 19.62 -16.43
N GLN A 134 -8.49 20.43 -16.97
CA GLN A 134 -9.52 21.13 -16.20
C GLN A 134 -10.81 20.31 -15.99
N SER A 135 -11.06 19.32 -16.84
CA SER A 135 -12.23 18.45 -16.77
C SER A 135 -12.01 17.21 -15.89
N GLU A 136 -10.76 16.92 -15.53
CA GLU A 136 -10.45 15.85 -14.59
C GLU A 136 -11.00 16.21 -13.21
N ASP A 137 -11.83 15.33 -12.66
CA ASP A 137 -12.35 15.45 -11.30
C ASP A 137 -11.16 15.49 -10.33
N ASN A 138 -10.90 16.68 -9.78
CA ASN A 138 -9.80 16.89 -8.85
C ASN A 138 -10.14 16.21 -7.51
N HIS A 139 -9.36 15.19 -7.15
CA HIS A 139 -9.44 14.58 -5.83
C HIS A 139 -9.13 15.62 -4.74
N ILE A 140 -10.15 16.02 -3.99
CA ILE A 140 -10.01 17.09 -2.99
C ILE A 140 -9.26 16.57 -1.75
N ARG A 141 -9.65 15.40 -1.21
CA ARG A 141 -9.08 14.81 0.01
C ARG A 141 -9.56 13.38 0.24
N GLY A 142 -8.89 12.66 1.14
CA GLY A 142 -9.29 11.33 1.60
C GLY A 142 -8.67 10.19 0.79
N PHE A 143 -9.21 8.99 0.96
CA PHE A 143 -8.72 7.80 0.27
C PHE A 143 -8.94 7.93 -1.23
N ARG A 144 -7.91 7.56 -2.00
CA ARG A 144 -7.96 7.46 -3.44
C ARG A 144 -7.89 5.99 -3.83
N LEU A 145 -8.86 5.54 -4.62
CA LEU A 145 -8.77 4.25 -5.27
C LEU A 145 -7.71 4.35 -6.38
N ALA A 146 -6.77 3.41 -6.40
CA ALA A 146 -5.70 3.35 -7.38
C ALA A 146 -5.44 1.91 -7.79
N GLU A 147 -5.03 1.72 -9.03
CA GLU A 147 -4.62 0.40 -9.51
C GLU A 147 -3.30 -0.03 -8.82
N PRO A 148 -3.08 -1.33 -8.60
CA PRO A 148 -1.84 -1.85 -7.96
C PRO A 148 -0.54 -1.32 -8.58
N GLN A 149 -0.54 -1.09 -9.90
CA GLN A 149 0.61 -0.59 -10.65
C GLN A 149 0.92 0.87 -10.30
N ASP A 150 -0.11 1.71 -10.17
CA ASP A 150 0.02 3.12 -9.82
C ASP A 150 0.55 3.29 -8.41
N VAL A 151 0.03 2.49 -7.45
CA VAL A 151 0.52 2.47 -6.06
C VAL A 151 1.99 2.07 -6.03
N THR A 152 2.36 1.02 -6.76
CA THR A 152 3.76 0.56 -6.85
C THR A 152 4.67 1.64 -7.45
N ALA A 153 4.24 2.31 -8.53
CA ALA A 153 4.99 3.38 -9.17
C ALA A 153 5.16 4.59 -8.23
N GLU A 154 4.11 4.94 -7.48
CA GLU A 154 4.15 6.03 -6.50
C GLU A 154 5.10 5.71 -5.33
N LEU A 155 5.03 4.50 -4.77
CA LEU A 155 5.93 4.05 -3.70
C LEU A 155 7.39 4.01 -4.17
N LYS A 156 7.63 3.58 -5.41
CA LYS A 156 8.96 3.61 -6.05
C LYS A 156 9.47 5.05 -6.20
N LYS A 157 8.64 5.97 -6.72
CA LYS A 157 8.98 7.39 -6.86
C LYS A 157 9.33 8.03 -5.51
N LYS A 158 8.59 7.67 -4.46
CA LYS A 158 8.83 8.17 -3.09
C LYS A 158 9.98 7.47 -2.37
N LYS A 159 10.62 6.45 -2.95
CA LYS A 159 11.63 5.59 -2.29
C LYS A 159 11.14 4.98 -0.97
N LYS A 160 9.85 4.67 -0.87
CA LYS A 160 9.20 4.11 0.34
C LYS A 160 8.66 2.71 0.10
N MET A 161 9.25 1.96 -0.82
CA MET A 161 8.73 0.67 -1.26
C MET A 161 9.28 -0.47 -0.38
N SER A 162 8.40 -1.32 0.14
CA SER A 162 8.79 -2.56 0.83
C SER A 162 9.44 -3.56 -0.13
N PRO A 163 10.38 -4.40 0.34
CA PRO A 163 10.88 -5.53 -0.45
C PRO A 163 9.81 -6.63 -0.63
N PHE A 164 8.79 -6.70 0.25
CA PHE A 164 7.69 -7.66 0.11
C PHE A 164 6.83 -7.35 -1.12
N ALA A 165 6.57 -8.39 -1.92
CA ALA A 165 5.67 -8.33 -3.07
C ALA A 165 4.51 -9.30 -2.87
N LEU A 166 3.28 -8.79 -2.96
CA LEU A 166 2.07 -9.59 -2.96
C LEU A 166 1.65 -9.83 -4.41
N ASP A 167 1.80 -11.07 -4.88
CA ASP A 167 1.51 -11.46 -6.28
C ASP A 167 2.22 -10.60 -7.33
N GLY A 168 3.49 -10.25 -7.07
CA GLY A 168 4.29 -9.40 -7.95
C GLY A 168 4.07 -7.90 -7.76
N HIS A 169 3.11 -7.48 -6.93
CA HIS A 169 2.84 -6.08 -6.64
C HIS A 169 3.48 -5.65 -5.32
N LYS A 170 4.26 -4.55 -5.35
CA LYS A 170 4.89 -3.98 -4.15
C LYS A 170 4.01 -2.89 -3.56
N LEU A 171 2.94 -3.34 -2.90
CA LEU A 171 1.86 -2.49 -2.38
C LEU A 171 2.16 -1.88 -1.00
N PHE A 172 3.13 -2.44 -0.28
CA PHE A 172 3.42 -2.03 1.09
C PHE A 172 4.50 -0.96 1.15
N VAL A 173 4.32 -0.03 2.09
CA VAL A 173 5.36 0.94 2.45
C VAL A 173 6.55 0.25 3.12
N SER A 174 7.72 0.85 3.04
CA SER A 174 8.89 0.41 3.81
C SER A 174 8.54 0.33 5.30
N GLN A 175 9.06 -0.69 5.98
CA GLN A 175 8.82 -0.97 7.40
C GLN A 175 7.32 -1.11 7.75
N PHE A 176 6.50 -1.63 6.84
CA PHE A 176 5.11 -1.99 7.19
C PHE A 176 5.06 -3.12 8.22
N GLU A 177 6.08 -3.98 8.26
CA GLU A 177 6.18 -5.15 9.14
C GLU A 177 6.11 -4.79 10.63
N VAL A 178 6.63 -3.62 11.02
CA VAL A 178 6.60 -3.12 12.41
C VAL A 178 5.37 -2.26 12.73
N LYS A 179 4.43 -2.12 11.79
CA LYS A 179 3.21 -1.28 11.95
C LYS A 179 1.94 -2.10 12.13
N HIS A 180 2.10 -3.42 12.24
CA HIS A 180 1.04 -4.42 12.20
C HIS A 180 0.28 -4.45 10.86
N LEU A 181 -0.30 -5.61 10.54
CA LEU A 181 -1.09 -5.81 9.34
C LEU A 181 -2.40 -6.51 9.69
N LEU A 182 -3.52 -5.87 9.35
CA LEU A 182 -4.84 -6.48 9.42
C LEU A 182 -5.23 -7.03 8.05
N ILE A 183 -5.51 -8.34 7.99
CA ILE A 183 -6.07 -9.00 6.80
C ILE A 183 -7.51 -9.38 7.12
N ASP A 184 -8.46 -8.60 6.60
CA ASP A 184 -9.89 -8.81 6.81
C ASP A 184 -10.57 -9.38 5.55
N GLY A 185 -11.60 -10.20 5.76
CA GLY A 185 -12.37 -10.82 4.69
C GLY A 185 -13.17 -12.03 5.14
N THR A 186 -14.17 -12.42 4.34
CA THR A 186 -15.03 -13.58 4.62
C THR A 186 -14.28 -14.92 4.46
N THR A 187 -14.89 -16.02 4.91
CA THR A 187 -14.38 -17.36 4.64
C THR A 187 -14.30 -17.60 3.13
N GLY A 188 -13.17 -18.12 2.65
CA GLY A 188 -12.92 -18.32 1.21
C GLY A 188 -12.32 -17.12 0.48
N ALA A 189 -12.25 -15.92 1.08
CA ALA A 189 -11.67 -14.72 0.44
C ALA A 189 -10.14 -14.76 0.22
N GLY A 190 -9.46 -15.85 0.60
CA GLY A 190 -8.02 -16.00 0.38
C GLY A 190 -7.11 -15.49 1.51
N LYS A 191 -7.65 -15.17 2.71
CA LYS A 191 -6.86 -14.71 3.87
C LYS A 191 -5.65 -15.61 4.17
N SER A 192 -5.87 -16.92 4.31
CA SER A 192 -4.78 -17.88 4.56
C SER A 192 -3.79 -17.95 3.39
N VAL A 193 -4.21 -17.66 2.15
CA VAL A 193 -3.29 -17.59 1.00
C VAL A 193 -2.37 -16.37 1.11
N ALA A 194 -2.91 -15.22 1.53
CA ALA A 194 -2.11 -14.03 1.78
C ALA A 194 -1.10 -14.25 2.94
N ILE A 195 -1.53 -14.83 4.05
CA ILE A 195 -0.65 -15.15 5.19
C ILE A 195 0.47 -16.12 4.76
N ARG A 196 0.17 -17.14 3.94
CA ARG A 196 1.21 -18.06 3.42
C ARG A 196 2.26 -17.34 2.58
N LYS A 197 1.89 -16.33 1.81
CA LYS A 197 2.86 -15.52 1.05
C LYS A 197 3.76 -14.71 1.99
N LEU A 198 3.17 -14.13 3.04
CA LEU A 198 3.94 -13.43 4.09
C LEU A 198 4.90 -14.39 4.81
N LEU A 199 4.44 -15.57 5.23
CA LEU A 199 5.28 -16.57 5.89
C LEU A 199 6.45 -17.05 5.01
N ARG A 200 6.25 -17.23 3.69
CA ARG A 200 7.37 -17.54 2.78
C ARG A 200 8.41 -16.43 2.74
N TRP A 201 7.95 -15.18 2.77
CA TRP A 201 8.86 -14.03 2.74
C TRP A 201 9.63 -13.88 4.06
N ILE A 202 8.97 -14.04 5.21
CA ILE A 202 9.60 -14.10 6.54
C ILE A 202 10.64 -15.24 6.56
N ARG A 203 10.26 -16.44 6.11
CA ARG A 203 11.17 -17.59 6.05
C ARG A 203 12.40 -17.33 5.18
N ALA A 204 12.20 -16.71 4.02
CA ALA A 204 13.30 -16.42 3.09
C ALA A 204 14.30 -15.39 3.63
N ARG A 205 13.86 -14.53 4.56
CA ARG A 205 14.74 -13.59 5.28
C ARG A 205 15.51 -14.23 6.43
N GLY A 206 15.07 -15.40 6.90
CA GLY A 206 15.63 -16.05 8.09
C GLY A 206 14.99 -15.58 9.41
N ASP A 207 13.94 -14.76 9.34
CA ASP A 207 13.28 -14.19 10.52
C ASP A 207 12.51 -15.26 11.31
N LYS A 208 12.41 -15.07 12.62
CA LYS A 208 11.55 -15.88 13.50
C LYS A 208 10.08 -15.48 13.33
N ALA A 209 9.18 -16.45 13.53
CA ALA A 209 7.75 -16.17 13.63
C ALA A 209 7.03 -17.11 14.60
N ILE A 210 6.11 -16.54 15.39
CA ILE A 210 5.19 -17.31 16.22
C ILE A 210 3.85 -17.38 15.48
N ILE A 211 3.38 -18.60 15.22
CA ILE A 211 2.22 -18.85 14.38
C ILE A 211 1.15 -19.51 15.23
N TYR A 212 0.10 -18.76 15.55
CA TYR A 212 -1.13 -19.32 16.10
C TYR A 212 -1.91 -20.04 14.98
N ASP A 213 -1.83 -21.37 14.98
CA ASP A 213 -2.33 -22.23 13.91
C ASP A 213 -3.52 -23.08 14.37
N LYS A 214 -4.68 -22.42 14.50
CA LYS A 214 -5.95 -23.11 14.74
C LYS A 214 -6.38 -23.84 13.46
N GLY A 215 -6.31 -25.18 13.49
CA GLY A 215 -6.64 -26.04 12.36
C GLY A 215 -5.45 -26.77 11.74
N CYS A 216 -4.21 -26.46 12.18
CA CYS A 216 -2.99 -27.10 11.68
C CYS A 216 -2.74 -26.87 10.16
N ASP A 217 -3.19 -25.72 9.64
CA ASP A 217 -3.15 -25.35 8.21
C ASP A 217 -1.78 -24.83 7.76
N PHE A 218 -0.99 -24.30 8.71
CA PHE A 218 0.33 -23.74 8.46
C PHE A 218 1.42 -24.75 8.81
N VAL A 219 1.30 -25.43 9.95
CA VAL A 219 2.25 -26.47 10.39
C VAL A 219 2.39 -27.56 9.33
N SER A 220 1.28 -27.99 8.69
CA SER A 220 1.29 -29.00 7.64
C SER A 220 2.06 -28.60 6.36
N LYS A 221 2.34 -27.31 6.17
CA LYS A 221 2.97 -26.77 4.95
C LYS A 221 4.33 -26.14 5.18
N PHE A 222 4.59 -25.62 6.37
CA PHE A 222 5.76 -24.80 6.68
C PHE A 222 6.69 -25.40 7.71
N TYR A 223 6.25 -26.42 8.45
CA TYR A 223 7.07 -27.03 9.50
C TYR A 223 8.29 -27.72 8.91
N ASP A 224 9.45 -27.35 9.44
CA ASP A 224 10.76 -27.93 9.19
C ASP A 224 11.33 -28.47 10.51
N PRO A 225 11.47 -29.80 10.68
CA PRO A 225 11.92 -30.41 11.93
C PRO A 225 13.34 -30.02 12.35
N HIS A 226 14.15 -29.43 11.46
CA HIS A 226 15.52 -29.02 11.78
C HIS A 226 15.60 -27.67 12.51
N LYS A 227 14.53 -26.85 12.46
CA LYS A 227 14.57 -25.48 12.98
C LYS A 227 13.27 -24.99 13.62
N ASP A 228 12.14 -25.64 13.33
CA ASP A 228 10.85 -25.21 13.84
C ASP A 228 10.44 -25.99 15.09
N VAL A 229 9.66 -25.33 15.93
CA VAL A 229 9.14 -25.88 17.18
C VAL A 229 7.62 -25.96 17.12
N ILE A 230 7.06 -27.06 17.61
CA ILE A 230 5.61 -27.23 17.75
C ILE A 230 5.25 -27.23 19.24
N LEU A 231 4.29 -26.39 19.61
CA LEU A 231 3.59 -26.45 20.89
C LEU A 231 2.14 -26.87 20.64
N ASN A 232 1.92 -28.17 20.80
CA ASN A 232 0.62 -28.83 20.74
C ASN A 232 0.74 -30.17 21.47
N PRO A 233 0.19 -30.33 22.68
CA PRO A 233 0.43 -31.54 23.48
C PRO A 233 -0.19 -32.82 22.88
N PHE A 234 -1.02 -32.70 21.84
CA PHE A 234 -1.57 -33.83 21.09
C PHE A 234 -0.77 -34.15 19.82
N ASP A 235 0.32 -33.45 19.55
CA ASP A 235 1.26 -33.73 18.47
C ASP A 235 2.49 -34.44 19.05
N GLU A 236 2.87 -35.59 18.46
CA GLU A 236 4.03 -36.37 18.93
C GLU A 236 5.33 -35.56 18.93
N ARG A 237 5.43 -34.55 18.04
CA ARG A 237 6.59 -33.67 17.87
C ARG A 237 6.60 -32.49 18.83
N CYS A 238 5.64 -32.41 19.76
CA CYS A 238 5.55 -31.30 20.71
C CYS A 238 6.85 -31.13 21.49
N ALA A 239 7.35 -29.90 21.55
CA ALA A 239 8.45 -29.60 22.46
C ALA A 239 8.02 -29.75 23.92
N ALA A 240 8.95 -30.13 24.78
CA ALA A 240 8.70 -30.28 26.21
C ALA A 240 8.78 -28.92 26.90
N TRP A 241 7.72 -28.13 26.69
CA TRP A 241 7.58 -26.83 27.33
C TRP A 241 7.53 -26.96 28.84
N ASP A 242 8.29 -26.12 29.54
CA ASP A 242 8.48 -26.17 30.99
C ASP A 242 8.10 -24.84 31.64
N ILE A 243 7.12 -24.87 32.55
CA ILE A 243 6.60 -23.67 33.27
C ILE A 243 7.74 -22.91 33.94
N TRP A 244 8.60 -23.63 34.67
CA TRP A 244 9.72 -23.08 35.44
C TRP A 244 10.90 -22.66 34.57
N SER A 245 10.88 -22.99 33.28
CA SER A 245 11.84 -22.44 32.33
C SER A 245 11.43 -21.03 31.88
N ASP A 246 10.13 -20.73 31.80
CA ASP A 246 9.58 -19.43 31.38
C ASP A 246 9.16 -18.49 32.54
N ALA A 247 9.24 -18.94 33.79
CA ALA A 247 9.06 -18.10 34.97
C ALA A 247 10.10 -18.44 36.06
N LYS A 248 10.78 -17.40 36.57
CA LYS A 248 11.91 -17.46 37.51
C LYS A 248 11.66 -16.69 38.79
N ASP A 249 10.71 -15.76 38.80
CA ASP A 249 10.35 -14.97 39.98
C ASP A 249 8.83 -14.87 40.17
N ALA A 250 8.41 -14.39 41.35
CA ALA A 250 6.99 -14.32 41.68
C ALA A 250 6.16 -13.50 40.67
N PRO A 251 6.57 -12.30 40.23
CA PRO A 251 5.86 -11.54 39.19
C PRO A 251 5.68 -12.29 37.86
N GLU A 252 6.68 -13.07 37.42
CA GLU A 252 6.55 -13.88 36.21
C GLU A 252 5.49 -14.99 36.39
N PHE A 253 5.44 -15.66 37.55
CA PHE A 253 4.38 -16.64 37.86
C PHE A 253 2.98 -15.99 37.92
N GLU A 254 2.87 -14.77 38.46
CA GLU A 254 1.61 -14.00 38.44
C GLU A 254 1.17 -13.67 37.01
N SER A 255 2.11 -13.29 36.14
CA SER A 255 1.85 -13.03 34.72
C SER A 255 1.35 -14.29 33.99
N LEU A 256 1.98 -15.45 34.25
CA LEU A 256 1.51 -16.75 33.73
C LEU A 256 0.09 -17.06 34.21
N ALA A 257 -0.19 -16.85 35.49
CA ALA A 257 -1.51 -17.09 36.09
C ALA A 257 -2.59 -16.23 35.44
N ALA A 258 -2.29 -14.94 35.20
CA ALA A 258 -3.21 -14.00 34.57
C ALA A 258 -3.57 -14.41 33.13
N ALA A 259 -2.60 -14.94 32.38
CA ALA A 259 -2.81 -15.42 31.01
C ALA A 259 -3.56 -16.76 30.95
N LEU A 260 -3.27 -17.67 31.89
CA LEU A 260 -3.91 -18.99 31.98
C LEU A 260 -5.36 -18.90 32.46
N ILE A 261 -5.65 -17.99 33.39
CA ILE A 261 -6.96 -17.82 34.03
C ILE A 261 -7.51 -16.44 33.62
N PRO A 262 -8.24 -16.34 32.50
CA PRO A 262 -8.78 -15.06 32.04
C PRO A 262 -9.91 -14.54 32.93
N GLN A 263 -9.97 -13.21 33.08
CA GLN A 263 -11.14 -12.55 33.68
C GLN A 263 -12.30 -12.62 32.67
N HIS A 264 -13.49 -13.04 33.12
CA HIS A 264 -14.68 -13.14 32.28
C HIS A 264 -15.82 -12.27 32.81
N GLY A 265 -16.32 -11.37 31.97
CA GLY A 265 -17.49 -10.54 32.27
C GLY A 265 -17.31 -9.59 33.46
N GLU A 266 -18.43 -9.20 34.05
CA GLU A 266 -18.48 -8.31 35.24
C GLU A 266 -18.70 -9.08 36.55
N GLY A 267 -18.34 -10.37 36.58
CA GLY A 267 -18.38 -11.16 37.80
C GLY A 267 -17.38 -10.65 38.84
N ASP A 268 -17.60 -10.99 40.10
CA ASP A 268 -16.71 -10.62 41.21
C ASP A 268 -15.26 -11.08 40.93
N PRO A 269 -14.29 -10.14 40.83
CA PRO A 269 -12.88 -10.46 40.58
C PRO A 269 -12.27 -11.37 41.62
N PHE A 270 -12.78 -11.36 42.86
CA PHE A 270 -12.26 -12.12 43.98
C PHE A 270 -11.98 -13.59 43.63
N TRP A 271 -12.90 -14.25 42.91
CA TRP A 271 -12.77 -15.68 42.60
C TRP A 271 -11.65 -15.99 41.62
N VAL A 272 -11.50 -15.14 40.60
CA VAL A 272 -10.48 -15.30 39.57
C VAL A 272 -9.11 -14.90 40.11
N ASP A 273 -9.04 -13.79 40.83
CA ASP A 273 -7.78 -13.30 41.41
C ASP A 273 -7.27 -14.25 42.49
N SER A 274 -8.16 -14.76 43.36
CA SER A 274 -7.77 -15.80 44.33
C SER A 274 -7.25 -17.07 43.66
N ALA A 275 -7.86 -17.48 42.54
CA ALA A 275 -7.39 -18.64 41.79
C ALA A 275 -6.00 -18.39 41.17
N ARG A 276 -5.76 -17.20 40.65
CA ARG A 276 -4.44 -16.77 40.12
C ARG A 276 -3.38 -16.73 41.21
N THR A 277 -3.69 -16.18 42.37
CA THR A 277 -2.79 -16.12 43.53
C THR A 277 -2.43 -17.52 44.00
N ILE A 278 -3.40 -18.44 44.15
CA ILE A 278 -3.10 -19.82 44.52
C ILE A 278 -2.20 -20.49 43.47
N PHE A 279 -2.50 -20.35 42.17
CA PHE A 279 -1.69 -20.96 41.11
C PHE A 279 -0.24 -20.45 41.12
N SER A 280 -0.06 -19.13 41.07
CA SER A 280 1.25 -18.48 41.03
C SER A 280 2.08 -18.80 42.27
N ALA A 281 1.50 -18.64 43.47
CA ALA A 281 2.18 -18.95 44.71
C ALA A 281 2.57 -20.43 44.81
N THR A 282 1.69 -21.35 44.37
CA THR A 282 2.00 -22.79 44.40
C THR A 282 3.13 -23.14 43.44
N ALA A 283 3.09 -22.64 42.21
CA ALA A 283 4.13 -22.89 41.22
C ALA A 283 5.48 -22.29 41.64
N TYR A 284 5.47 -21.09 42.23
CA TYR A 284 6.66 -20.41 42.74
C TYR A 284 7.24 -21.10 43.98
N GLN A 285 6.41 -21.46 44.98
CA GLN A 285 6.88 -22.22 46.15
C GLN A 285 7.44 -23.58 45.78
N MET A 286 6.87 -24.27 44.79
CA MET A 286 7.42 -25.52 44.25
C MET A 286 8.80 -25.35 43.61
N MET A 287 9.13 -24.15 43.12
CA MET A 287 10.48 -23.85 42.61
C MET A 287 11.50 -23.61 43.74
N LEU A 288 11.04 -23.06 44.87
CA LEU A 288 11.88 -22.77 46.03
C LEU A 288 12.06 -23.99 46.95
N ASP A 289 11.13 -24.93 46.92
CA ASP A 289 11.17 -26.14 47.74
C ASP A 289 12.01 -27.24 47.09
N ASP A 290 13.21 -27.48 47.61
CA ASP A 290 14.10 -28.57 47.17
C ASP A 290 13.50 -29.98 47.35
N LYS A 291 12.40 -30.12 48.10
CA LYS A 291 11.79 -31.43 48.41
C LYS A 291 10.97 -32.02 47.26
N HIS A 292 10.53 -31.20 46.31
CA HIS A 292 9.64 -31.63 45.24
C HIS A 292 10.25 -31.33 43.87
N GLU A 293 10.25 -32.32 42.98
CA GLU A 293 10.61 -32.06 41.58
C GLU A 293 9.56 -31.14 40.95
N CYS A 294 10.01 -30.02 40.37
CA CYS A 294 9.16 -29.12 39.60
C CYS A 294 8.64 -29.86 38.35
N SER A 295 7.40 -30.33 38.41
CA SER A 295 6.69 -30.96 37.30
C SER A 295 5.22 -30.57 37.29
N VAL A 296 4.63 -30.55 36.09
CA VAL A 296 3.22 -30.18 35.91
C VAL A 296 2.31 -31.17 36.66
N GLU A 297 2.70 -32.44 36.72
CA GLU A 297 2.02 -33.50 37.46
C GLU A 297 1.97 -33.19 38.96
N ASN A 298 3.10 -32.83 39.55
CA ASN A 298 3.18 -32.49 40.97
C ASN A 298 2.37 -31.23 41.29
N LEU A 299 2.46 -30.21 40.42
CA LEU A 299 1.67 -28.99 40.54
C LEU A 299 0.16 -29.27 40.49
N LEU A 300 -0.28 -30.05 39.51
CA LEU A 300 -1.69 -30.43 39.37
C LEU A 300 -2.15 -31.35 40.50
N HIS A 301 -1.30 -32.25 40.97
CA HIS A 301 -1.62 -33.12 42.10
C HIS A 301 -1.83 -32.30 43.39
N LEU A 302 -0.93 -31.35 43.68
CA LEU A 302 -1.02 -30.50 44.85
C LEU A 302 -2.22 -29.54 44.78
N ILE A 303 -2.50 -28.97 43.60
CA ILE A 303 -3.63 -28.05 43.46
C ILE A 303 -4.96 -28.82 43.43
N LEU A 304 -5.09 -29.88 42.62
CA LEU A 304 -6.39 -30.50 42.33
C LEU A 304 -6.71 -31.72 43.19
N MET A 305 -5.70 -32.52 43.55
CA MET A 305 -5.93 -33.85 44.11
C MET A 305 -5.61 -33.94 45.60
N SER A 306 -4.71 -33.09 46.11
CA SER A 306 -4.36 -33.13 47.52
C SER A 306 -5.46 -32.54 48.40
N GLU A 307 -5.50 -33.01 49.64
CA GLU A 307 -6.28 -32.38 50.70
C GLU A 307 -5.90 -30.90 50.83
N LEU A 308 -6.89 -30.07 51.22
CA LEU A 308 -6.68 -28.64 51.42
C LEU A 308 -5.58 -28.36 52.47
N SER A 309 -5.47 -29.23 53.47
CA SER A 309 -4.42 -29.20 54.50
C SER A 309 -3.00 -29.21 53.92
N LYS A 310 -2.74 -30.05 52.90
CA LYS A 310 -1.42 -30.15 52.26
C LYS A 310 -1.09 -28.92 51.41
N LEU A 311 -2.10 -28.38 50.72
CA LEU A 311 -1.95 -27.15 49.95
C LEU A 311 -1.70 -25.95 50.87
N ASP A 312 -2.43 -25.88 52.00
CA ASP A 312 -2.20 -24.87 53.05
C ASP A 312 -0.82 -24.98 53.68
N GLU A 313 -0.33 -26.20 53.94
CA GLU A 313 1.03 -26.42 54.43
C GLU A 313 2.09 -25.96 53.42
N HIS A 314 1.92 -26.27 52.14
CA HIS A 314 2.85 -25.86 51.08
C HIS A 314 2.86 -24.33 50.86
N LEU A 315 1.72 -23.67 51.04
CA LEU A 315 1.58 -22.22 50.91
C LEU A 315 1.81 -21.47 52.22
N LYS A 316 2.22 -22.16 53.29
CA LYS A 316 2.40 -21.53 54.59
C LYS A 316 3.46 -20.44 54.54
N GLY A 317 3.09 -19.24 54.97
CA GLY A 317 3.97 -18.07 54.96
C GLY A 317 3.92 -17.25 53.67
N THR A 318 3.08 -17.63 52.70
CA THR A 318 2.75 -16.81 51.54
C THR A 318 1.42 -16.08 51.72
N GLU A 319 1.17 -15.08 50.88
CA GLU A 319 -0.10 -14.37 50.77
C GLU A 319 -1.28 -15.31 50.45
N ALA A 320 -1.02 -16.41 49.74
CA ALA A 320 -2.03 -17.38 49.34
C ALA A 320 -2.52 -18.28 50.49
N SER A 321 -1.79 -18.39 51.62
CA SER A 321 -2.20 -19.24 52.76
C SER A 321 -3.58 -18.86 53.29
N SER A 322 -3.90 -17.56 53.32
CA SER A 322 -5.22 -17.07 53.75
C SER A 322 -6.38 -17.57 52.87
N LEU A 323 -6.12 -17.90 51.61
CA LEU A 323 -7.10 -18.34 50.61
C LEU A 323 -7.35 -19.86 50.63
N VAL A 324 -6.46 -20.62 51.27
CA VAL A 324 -6.52 -22.08 51.39
C VAL A 324 -6.66 -22.58 52.83
N SER A 325 -6.76 -21.66 53.79
CA SER A 325 -6.93 -21.98 55.22
C SER A 325 -8.17 -22.85 55.48
N LYS A 326 -8.03 -23.79 56.42
CA LYS A 326 -9.16 -24.60 56.94
C LYS A 326 -10.30 -23.75 57.51
N SER A 327 -10.04 -22.54 57.99
CA SER A 327 -11.09 -21.64 58.53
C SER A 327 -12.08 -21.17 57.46
N ILE A 328 -11.72 -21.25 56.19
CA ILE A 328 -12.55 -20.81 55.05
C ILE A 328 -12.77 -21.94 54.02
N GLU A 329 -12.85 -23.19 54.49
CA GLU A 329 -12.88 -24.39 53.64
C GLU A 329 -13.88 -24.33 52.47
N LYS A 330 -15.12 -23.89 52.71
CA LYS A 330 -16.14 -23.75 51.64
C LYS A 330 -15.73 -22.75 50.56
N THR A 331 -15.14 -21.62 50.95
CA THR A 331 -14.65 -20.60 50.02
C THR A 331 -13.45 -21.11 49.25
N ALA A 332 -12.51 -21.78 49.93
CA ALA A 332 -11.33 -22.38 49.31
C ALA A 332 -11.73 -23.44 48.26
N ILE A 333 -12.73 -24.28 48.54
CA ILE A 333 -13.27 -25.26 47.57
C ILE A 333 -13.86 -24.56 46.34
N SER A 334 -14.58 -23.43 46.51
CA SER A 334 -15.10 -22.63 45.41
C SER A 334 -13.97 -22.02 44.55
N ILE A 335 -12.93 -21.46 45.17
CA ILE A 335 -11.76 -20.93 44.46
C ILE A 335 -11.05 -22.05 43.68
N LYS A 336 -10.84 -23.23 44.31
CA LYS A 336 -10.27 -24.41 43.65
C LYS A 336 -11.10 -24.86 42.44
N SER A 337 -12.42 -24.71 42.49
CA SER A 337 -13.31 -25.06 41.36
C SER A 337 -13.13 -24.12 40.16
N VAL A 338 -12.93 -22.82 40.41
CA VAL A 338 -12.56 -21.85 39.38
C VAL A 338 -11.20 -22.21 38.79
N LEU A 339 -10.21 -22.44 39.65
CA LEU A 339 -8.85 -22.80 39.27
C LEU A 339 -8.83 -24.07 38.38
N ALA A 340 -9.51 -25.13 38.81
CA ALA A 340 -9.62 -26.41 38.09
C ALA A 340 -10.19 -26.28 36.68
N THR A 341 -11.04 -25.27 36.45
CA THR A 341 -11.65 -25.04 35.13
C THR A 341 -10.60 -24.73 34.06
N TYR A 342 -9.53 -24.03 34.42
CA TYR A 342 -8.50 -23.55 33.49
C TYR A 342 -7.23 -24.41 33.51
N ILE A 343 -6.73 -24.78 34.70
CA ILE A 343 -5.45 -25.50 34.83
C ILE A 343 -5.53 -26.94 34.33
N LYS A 344 -6.72 -27.50 34.13
CA LYS A 344 -6.90 -28.81 33.48
C LYS A 344 -6.26 -28.89 32.09
N SER A 345 -6.02 -27.75 31.43
CA SER A 345 -5.31 -27.71 30.14
C SER A 345 -3.83 -28.11 30.29
N LEU A 346 -3.21 -27.84 31.45
CA LEU A 346 -1.82 -28.23 31.74
C LEU A 346 -1.66 -29.75 31.80
N ARG A 347 -2.70 -30.51 32.16
CA ARG A 347 -2.63 -31.98 32.24
C ARG A 347 -2.25 -32.63 30.91
N TYR A 348 -2.48 -31.95 29.79
CA TYR A 348 -2.14 -32.48 28.48
C TYR A 348 -0.64 -32.45 28.20
N LEU A 349 0.14 -31.71 29.00
CA LEU A 349 1.61 -31.71 28.96
C LEU A 349 2.21 -32.98 29.58
N HIS A 350 1.38 -33.84 30.16
CA HIS A 350 1.83 -35.05 30.84
C HIS A 350 2.71 -35.92 29.94
N GLY A 351 3.86 -36.33 30.47
CA GLY A 351 4.81 -37.21 29.78
C GLY A 351 5.71 -36.50 28.76
N LEU A 352 5.61 -35.18 28.60
CA LEU A 352 6.58 -34.43 27.79
C LEU A 352 7.95 -34.31 28.47
N ASP A 353 7.98 -34.36 29.80
CA ASP A 353 9.17 -34.31 30.65
C ASP A 353 9.69 -35.72 31.04
N GLU A 354 9.15 -36.78 30.42
CA GLU A 354 9.47 -38.16 30.74
C GLU A 354 10.98 -38.44 30.65
N LYS A 355 11.50 -39.16 31.65
CA LYS A 355 12.88 -39.60 31.72
C LYS A 355 13.02 -41.02 31.17
N ASP A 356 14.15 -41.32 30.55
CA ASP A 356 14.53 -42.67 30.17
C ASP A 356 14.95 -43.49 31.40
N SER A 357 15.24 -44.77 31.19
CA SER A 357 15.69 -45.69 32.24
C SER A 357 17.04 -45.32 32.88
N GLN A 358 17.77 -44.35 32.32
CA GLN A 358 19.02 -43.81 32.85
C GLN A 358 18.80 -42.48 33.60
N GLY A 359 17.57 -41.98 33.67
CA GLY A 359 17.21 -40.73 34.32
C GLY A 359 17.39 -39.48 33.45
N ASN A 360 17.75 -39.63 32.18
CA ASN A 360 17.87 -38.51 31.24
C ASN A 360 16.51 -38.18 30.64
N ARG A 361 16.18 -36.90 30.45
CA ARG A 361 14.93 -36.53 29.79
C ARG A 361 14.92 -36.99 28.33
N LYS A 362 13.81 -37.61 27.90
CA LYS A 362 13.60 -38.02 26.51
C LYS A 362 13.53 -36.83 25.55
N ARG A 363 13.12 -35.67 26.06
CA ARG A 363 13.01 -34.39 25.32
C ARG A 363 13.74 -33.30 26.09
N ALA A 364 14.48 -32.45 25.39
CA ALA A 364 15.04 -31.25 25.98
C ALA A 364 13.92 -30.31 26.45
N ARG A 365 14.13 -29.63 27.58
CA ARG A 365 13.22 -28.60 28.05
C ARG A 365 13.16 -27.47 27.03
N PHE A 366 11.98 -26.90 26.86
CA PHE A 366 11.74 -25.79 25.96
C PHE A 366 11.20 -24.58 26.74
N SER A 367 11.86 -23.44 26.57
CA SER A 367 11.41 -22.13 27.02
C SER A 367 11.02 -21.30 25.79
N ILE A 368 9.84 -20.69 25.84
CA ILE A 368 9.41 -19.74 24.83
C ILE A 368 10.24 -18.47 24.94
N THR A 369 10.50 -17.99 26.17
CA THR A 369 11.29 -16.78 26.43
C THR A 369 12.70 -16.91 25.86
N ASP A 370 13.41 -17.98 26.21
CA ASP A 370 14.77 -18.24 25.70
C ASP A 370 14.78 -18.33 24.17
N TRP A 371 13.79 -19.01 23.57
CA TRP A 371 13.69 -19.13 22.11
C TRP A 371 13.40 -17.78 21.42
N VAL A 372 12.58 -16.92 22.03
CA VAL A 372 12.29 -15.57 21.53
C VAL A 372 13.50 -14.67 21.64
N GLN A 373 14.23 -14.71 22.76
CA GLN A 373 15.36 -13.82 23.04
C GLN A 373 16.68 -14.26 22.38
N ASP A 374 16.84 -15.55 22.05
CA ASP A 374 18.04 -16.03 21.37
C ASP A 374 18.06 -15.59 19.89
N GLU A 375 18.86 -14.56 19.58
CA GLU A 375 19.05 -14.03 18.23
C GLU A 375 19.71 -15.01 17.25
N SER A 376 20.41 -16.03 17.76
CA SER A 376 21.02 -17.06 16.92
C SER A 376 20.00 -18.08 16.41
N GLN A 377 18.83 -18.17 17.06
CA GLN A 377 17.75 -19.04 16.61
C GLN A 377 17.08 -18.51 15.35
N GLN A 378 16.77 -19.44 14.46
CA GLN A 378 15.92 -19.22 13.31
C GLN A 378 14.83 -20.28 13.32
N GLY A 379 13.66 -19.96 12.78
CA GLY A 379 12.57 -20.92 12.72
C GLY A 379 11.24 -20.34 13.12
N PHE A 380 10.20 -21.16 13.01
CA PHE A 380 8.85 -20.81 13.39
C PHE A 380 8.43 -21.62 14.62
N LEU A 381 7.77 -20.94 15.56
CA LEU A 381 7.10 -21.55 16.70
C LEU A 381 5.62 -21.70 16.38
N PHE A 382 5.15 -22.93 16.19
CA PHE A 382 3.75 -23.23 15.89
C PHE A 382 2.96 -23.50 17.17
N LEU A 383 2.10 -22.56 17.55
CA LEU A 383 1.08 -22.75 18.57
C LEU A 383 -0.15 -23.36 17.89
N SER A 384 -0.10 -24.68 17.67
CA SER A 384 -1.11 -25.38 16.86
C SER A 384 -2.17 -26.05 17.71
N SER A 385 -3.38 -26.14 17.16
CA SER A 385 -4.45 -26.94 17.76
C SER A 385 -5.43 -27.42 16.70
N ASN A 386 -5.78 -28.70 16.74
CA ASN A 386 -6.86 -29.22 15.92
C ASN A 386 -8.19 -28.60 16.40
N ALA A 387 -9.09 -28.26 15.47
CA ALA A 387 -10.41 -27.70 15.78
C ALA A 387 -11.20 -28.48 16.84
N ARG A 388 -11.07 -29.82 16.88
CA ARG A 388 -11.73 -30.69 17.86
C ARG A 388 -11.19 -30.54 19.29
N GLN A 389 -9.90 -30.24 19.41
CA GLN A 389 -9.18 -30.16 20.70
C GLN A 389 -8.97 -28.72 21.16
N HIS A 390 -9.20 -27.75 20.28
CA HIS A 390 -8.91 -26.33 20.51
C HIS A 390 -9.51 -25.78 21.81
N THR A 391 -10.77 -26.10 22.10
CA THR A 391 -11.43 -25.63 23.35
C THR A 391 -10.70 -26.08 24.60
N ALA A 392 -10.12 -27.29 24.59
CA ALA A 392 -9.39 -27.83 25.73
C ALA A 392 -7.99 -27.22 25.90
N LEU A 393 -7.35 -26.81 24.79
CA LEU A 393 -6.03 -26.20 24.78
C LEU A 393 -6.04 -24.67 24.89
N ARG A 394 -7.20 -24.03 24.73
CA ARG A 394 -7.31 -22.56 24.68
C ARG A 394 -6.59 -21.84 25.85
N PRO A 395 -6.76 -22.24 27.13
CA PRO A 395 -6.05 -21.56 28.22
C PRO A 395 -4.52 -21.69 28.12
N LEU A 396 -4.03 -22.87 27.75
CA LEU A 396 -2.60 -23.13 27.56
C LEU A 396 -2.02 -22.33 26.38
N ILE A 397 -2.75 -22.23 25.26
CA ILE A 397 -2.34 -21.41 24.11
C ILE A 397 -2.32 -19.92 24.48
N SER A 398 -3.30 -19.44 25.24
CA SER A 398 -3.31 -18.06 25.74
C SER A 398 -2.07 -17.77 26.59
N MET A 399 -1.71 -18.70 27.48
CA MET A 399 -0.51 -18.59 28.30
C MET A 399 0.76 -18.55 27.44
N TRP A 400 0.92 -19.45 26.47
CA TRP A 400 2.06 -19.42 25.54
C TRP A 400 2.17 -18.13 24.72
N LEU A 401 1.04 -17.59 24.26
CA LEU A 401 1.01 -16.30 23.56
C LEU A 401 1.42 -15.14 24.47
N ALA A 402 0.98 -15.14 25.73
CA ALA A 402 1.36 -14.12 26.69
C ALA A 402 2.85 -14.18 27.03
N ILE A 403 3.41 -15.38 27.24
CA ILE A 403 4.86 -15.58 27.44
C ILE A 403 5.62 -15.01 26.25
N ALA A 404 5.24 -15.39 25.04
CA ALA A 404 5.92 -14.93 23.84
C ALA A 404 5.83 -13.41 23.67
N SER A 405 4.68 -12.80 23.97
CA SER A 405 4.51 -11.34 23.92
C SER A 405 5.38 -10.63 24.96
N ASN A 406 5.45 -11.13 26.19
CA ASN A 406 6.27 -10.55 27.24
C ASN A 406 7.76 -10.71 26.94
N ALA A 407 8.16 -11.86 26.40
CA ALA A 407 9.54 -12.12 25.98
C ALA A 407 9.99 -11.14 24.89
N ILE A 408 9.14 -10.83 23.91
CA ILE A 408 9.41 -9.81 22.88
C ILE A 408 9.55 -8.41 23.52
N LEU A 409 8.69 -8.06 24.48
CA LEU A 409 8.77 -6.77 25.19
C LEU A 409 9.99 -6.64 26.11
N GLY A 410 10.54 -7.77 26.56
CA GLY A 410 11.74 -7.83 27.39
C GLY A 410 13.06 -7.83 26.60
N MET A 411 13.02 -7.78 25.26
CA MET A 411 14.23 -7.64 24.46
C MET A 411 14.80 -6.22 24.57
N GLU A 412 16.12 -6.11 24.56
CA GLU A 412 16.78 -4.80 24.48
C GLU A 412 16.42 -4.11 23.15
N PRO A 413 16.22 -2.78 23.15
CA PRO A 413 15.96 -2.05 21.92
C PRO A 413 17.18 -2.14 20.98
N ASP A 414 16.95 -2.48 19.72
CA ASP A 414 17.96 -2.30 18.67
C ASP A 414 18.30 -0.80 18.55
N GLU A 415 19.57 -0.41 18.80
CA GLU A 415 20.08 0.96 18.64
C GLU A 415 20.05 1.48 17.18
#